data_AF-A0A699J527-F1
#
_entry.id   AF-A0A699J527-F1
#
_cell.length_a   1.000
_cell.length_b   1.000
_cell.length_c   1.000
_cell.angle_alpha   90.00
_cell.angle_beta   90.00
_cell.angle_gamma   90.00
#
_symmetry.space_group_name_H-M   'P 1'
#
loop_
_entity.id
_entity.type
_entity.pdbx_description
1 polymer ?
#
loop_
_entity_poly.entity_id
_entity_poly.type
_entity_poly.pdbx_seq_one_letter_code
_entity_poly.pdbx_strand_id
1 'polypeptide(L)'
;MLRLGKGSYVLANRGKLNPRYVGPFKVLERVRDVAYKLDLLEELSRVHNAFHVSNLKKCHADEPLAVPLDGLHFDDKLYFVEEPVEIVDREVKRLNRSRISLVKVGLNSKRGPEFTWEREDQFQKKYPHLFIRTASTSSVTS
;
A
#
# COMPACT_ATOMS: atom_id res chain seq x y z
N MET A 1 21.08 6.92 -2.16
CA MET A 1 19.74 6.65 -1.61
C MET A 1 19.74 5.32 -0.86
N LEU A 2 19.00 5.25 0.24
CA LEU A 2 18.84 4.05 1.07
C LEU A 2 17.35 3.70 1.17
N ARG A 3 17.03 2.42 1.29
CA ARG A 3 15.66 1.95 1.58
C ARG A 3 15.54 1.56 3.03
N LEU A 4 14.38 1.82 3.61
CA LEU A 4 14.09 1.51 5.00
C LEU A 4 13.33 0.19 5.09
N GLY A 5 13.78 -0.71 5.97
CA GLY A 5 13.16 -2.02 6.19
C GLY A 5 11.91 -1.96 7.06
N LYS A 6 11.03 -2.96 6.91
CA LYS A 6 9.76 -3.13 7.66
C LYS A 6 9.86 -3.13 9.20
N GLY A 7 11.06 -3.25 9.79
CA GLY A 7 11.21 -3.29 11.25
C GLY A 7 10.83 -1.98 11.95
N SER A 8 10.75 -0.86 11.23
CA SER A 8 10.45 0.47 11.76
C SER A 8 9.01 0.97 11.53
N TYR A 9 8.21 0.29 10.70
CA TYR A 9 6.81 0.61 10.42
C TYR A 9 6.12 -0.62 9.81
N VAL A 10 4.84 -0.85 10.11
CA VAL A 10 4.16 -2.09 9.71
C VAL A 10 3.44 -1.89 8.39
N LEU A 11 3.91 -2.50 7.30
CA LEU A 11 3.12 -2.54 6.06
C LEU A 11 1.92 -3.48 6.28
N ALA A 12 0.70 -3.08 5.90
CA ALA A 12 -0.44 -3.99 5.94
C ALA A 12 -0.10 -5.30 5.18
N ASN A 13 -0.38 -6.44 5.81
CA ASN A 13 0.01 -7.77 5.35
C ASN A 13 -0.55 -8.10 3.96
N ARG A 14 0.16 -7.75 2.89
CA ARG A 14 0.03 -8.40 1.58
C ARG A 14 0.75 -9.77 1.63
N GLY A 15 0.53 -10.69 0.69
CA GLY A 15 1.02 -12.07 0.76
C GLY A 15 2.55 -12.29 0.64
N LYS A 16 2.94 -13.51 0.28
CA LYS A 16 4.32 -14.05 0.24
C LYS A 16 5.33 -13.26 -0.62
N LEU A 17 4.88 -12.33 -1.46
CA LEU A 17 5.71 -11.56 -2.42
C LEU A 17 5.89 -10.07 -2.06
N ASN A 18 5.70 -9.68 -0.79
CA ASN A 18 5.77 -8.27 -0.43
C ASN A 18 7.18 -7.68 -0.48
N PRO A 19 7.32 -6.46 -1.05
CA PRO A 19 8.50 -5.62 -0.87
C PRO A 19 8.87 -5.51 0.61
N ARG A 20 10.10 -5.90 0.97
CA ARG A 20 10.61 -5.83 2.37
C ARG A 20 11.10 -4.45 2.77
N TYR A 21 11.25 -3.57 1.81
CA TYR A 21 11.81 -2.24 1.97
C TYR A 21 10.94 -1.23 1.23
N VAL A 22 10.75 -0.07 1.83
CA VAL A 22 9.99 1.03 1.24
C VAL A 22 10.96 2.12 0.83
N GLY A 23 10.67 2.70 -0.35
CA GLY A 23 11.18 3.98 -0.81
C GLY A 23 12.70 4.07 -0.98
N PRO A 24 13.19 4.70 -2.04
CA PRO A 24 14.52 5.28 -1.99
C PRO A 24 14.47 6.62 -1.25
N PHE A 25 15.10 6.70 -0.06
CA PHE A 25 15.26 7.95 0.68
C PHE A 25 16.63 8.56 0.44
N LYS A 26 16.72 9.89 0.43
CA LYS A 26 18.00 10.61 0.41
C LYS A 26 18.61 10.54 1.81
N VAL A 27 19.94 10.51 1.88
CA VAL A 27 20.67 10.56 3.14
C VAL A 27 20.97 12.03 3.43
N LEU A 28 20.50 12.54 4.56
CA LEU A 28 20.79 13.90 5.02
C LEU A 28 22.15 13.94 5.72
N GLU A 29 22.39 12.98 6.60
CA GLU A 29 23.59 12.94 7.44
C GLU A 29 23.94 11.50 7.80
N ARG A 30 25.22 11.22 8.01
CA ARG A 30 25.69 9.98 8.63
C ARG A 30 25.94 10.24 10.11
N VAL A 31 25.18 9.58 10.98
CA VAL A 31 25.31 9.71 12.44
C VAL A 31 26.21 8.58 12.94
N ARG A 32 27.49 8.90 13.11
CA ARG A 32 28.54 7.92 13.44
C ARG A 32 28.58 6.77 12.41
N ASP A 33 29.24 5.67 12.74
CA ASP A 33 29.32 4.51 11.85
C ASP A 33 28.06 3.64 11.83
N VAL A 34 27.13 3.88 12.75
CA VAL A 34 26.01 2.97 13.05
C VAL A 34 24.65 3.43 12.55
N ALA A 35 24.50 4.70 12.14
CA ALA A 35 23.20 5.22 11.74
C ALA A 35 23.27 6.27 10.61
N TYR A 36 22.16 6.42 9.89
CA TYR A 36 21.96 7.48 8.90
C TYR A 36 20.69 8.25 9.20
N LYS A 37 20.73 9.57 9.05
CA LYS A 37 19.54 10.40 8.94
C LYS A 37 19.04 10.41 7.51
N LEU A 38 17.78 10.09 7.32
CA LEU A 38 17.11 10.08 6.02
C LEU A 38 16.23 11.30 5.85
N ASP A 39 16.12 11.76 4.62
CA ASP A 39 15.14 12.75 4.19
C ASP A 39 13.80 12.03 4.05
N LEU A 40 13.02 12.04 5.13
CA LEU A 40 11.69 11.41 5.17
C LEU A 40 10.65 12.36 4.59
N LEU A 41 9.67 11.79 3.88
CA LEU A 41 8.49 12.57 3.46
C LEU A 41 7.68 13.00 4.69
N GLU A 42 6.89 14.04 4.51
CA GLU A 42 6.00 14.60 5.53
C GLU A 42 5.02 13.55 6.10
N GLU A 43 4.61 12.58 5.28
CA GLU A 43 3.80 11.42 5.70
C GLU A 43 4.47 10.54 6.78
N LEU A 44 5.81 10.52 6.80
CA LEU A 44 6.62 9.80 7.78
C LEU A 44 7.25 10.73 8.82
N SER A 45 6.79 11.99 8.92
CA SER A 45 7.30 12.97 9.89
C SER A 45 7.20 12.51 11.35
N ARG A 46 6.26 11.61 11.66
CA ARG A 46 6.12 10.99 12.99
C ARG A 46 7.22 9.98 13.32
N VAL A 47 7.92 9.47 12.31
CA VAL A 47 9.03 8.52 12.47
C VAL A 47 10.32 9.30 12.66
N HIS A 48 11.14 8.89 13.63
CA HIS A 48 12.49 9.44 13.75
C HIS A 48 13.27 9.22 12.47
N ASN A 49 13.85 10.29 11.93
CA ASN A 49 14.60 10.24 10.68
C ASN A 49 15.96 9.54 10.79
N ALA A 50 16.41 9.18 12.01
CA ALA A 50 17.66 8.47 12.25
C ALA A 50 17.44 6.96 12.34
N PHE A 51 18.05 6.21 11.42
CA PHE A 51 17.91 4.76 11.33
C PHE A 51 19.25 4.04 11.45
N HIS A 52 19.27 2.94 12.19
CA HIS A 52 20.45 2.07 12.30
C HIS A 52 20.76 1.40 10.95
N VAL A 53 22.04 1.19 10.64
CA VAL A 53 22.51 0.61 9.36
C VAL A 53 21.89 -0.76 9.04
N SER A 54 21.54 -1.56 10.06
CA SER A 54 20.86 -2.86 9.87
C SER A 54 19.47 -2.75 9.27
N ASN A 55 18.80 -1.61 9.48
CA ASN A 55 17.45 -1.36 8.99
C ASN A 55 17.46 -0.77 7.58
N LEU A 56 18.64 -0.52 7.01
CA LEU A 56 18.82 0.17 5.76
C LEU A 56 19.38 -0.77 4.69
N LYS A 57 18.88 -0.65 3.46
CA LYS A 57 19.40 -1.38 2.30
C LYS A 57 19.82 -0.40 1.21
N LYS A 58 21.01 -0.60 0.62
CA LYS A 58 21.51 0.24 -0.48
C LYS A 58 20.57 0.11 -1.69
N CYS A 59 20.15 1.24 -2.26
CA CYS A 59 19.40 1.25 -3.52
C CYS A 59 20.39 1.03 -4.68
N HIS A 60 20.19 -0.02 -5.47
CA HIS A 60 20.76 -0.11 -6.81
C HIS A 60 19.70 0.39 -7.80
N ALA A 61 20.11 1.18 -8.79
CA ALA A 61 19.20 1.83 -9.75
C ALA A 61 18.33 0.81 -10.52
N ASP A 62 18.80 -0.44 -10.66
CA ASP A 62 18.15 -1.48 -11.45
C ASP A 62 17.18 -2.39 -10.68
N GLU A 63 16.89 -2.12 -9.40
CA GLU A 63 16.03 -3.02 -8.61
C GLU A 63 14.59 -2.45 -8.47
N PRO A 64 13.60 -2.96 -9.25
CA PRO A 64 12.22 -2.46 -9.27
C PRO A 64 11.40 -2.90 -8.05
N LEU A 65 12.01 -3.45 -6.99
CA LEU A 65 11.30 -3.98 -5.82
C LEU A 65 10.90 -2.91 -4.80
N ALA A 66 11.31 -1.65 -4.96
CA ALA A 66 10.97 -0.58 -4.03
C ALA A 66 9.64 0.07 -4.37
N VAL A 67 8.59 -0.17 -3.57
CA VAL A 67 7.29 0.51 -3.74
C VAL A 67 7.56 2.03 -3.80
N PRO A 68 7.23 2.70 -4.93
CA PRO A 68 7.29 4.15 -5.00
C PRO A 68 6.30 4.69 -3.97
N LEU A 69 6.80 5.58 -3.11
CA LEU A 69 6.05 6.17 -1.98
C LEU A 69 4.93 7.11 -2.40
N ASP A 70 4.91 7.44 -3.67
CA ASP A 70 4.16 8.51 -4.26
C ASP A 70 2.72 7.99 -4.48
N GLY A 71 1.86 8.15 -3.47
CA GLY A 71 0.49 7.63 -3.41
C GLY A 71 0.18 6.63 -2.28
N LEU A 72 1.07 6.46 -1.29
CA LEU A 72 0.73 5.65 -0.11
C LEU A 72 0.23 6.54 1.02
N HIS A 73 -0.86 6.16 1.65
CA HIS A 73 -1.28 6.81 2.88
C HIS A 73 -0.79 6.01 4.08
N PHE A 74 -0.19 6.65 5.09
CA PHE A 74 0.15 6.00 6.35
C PHE A 74 -0.89 6.36 7.41
N ASP A 75 -1.50 5.36 8.04
CA ASP A 75 -2.41 5.55 9.18
C ASP A 75 -1.63 6.02 10.44
N ASP A 76 -2.34 6.46 11.47
CA ASP A 76 -1.80 6.94 12.75
C ASP A 76 -0.85 5.94 13.43
N LYS A 77 -1.00 4.66 13.11
CA LYS A 77 -0.18 3.54 13.58
C LYS A 77 0.97 3.18 12.63
N LEU A 78 1.27 4.05 11.65
CA LEU A 78 2.25 3.87 10.58
C LEU A 78 1.96 2.65 9.69
N TYR A 79 0.69 2.24 9.60
CA TYR A 79 0.28 1.22 8.65
C TYR A 79 0.18 1.81 7.26
N PHE A 80 0.80 1.12 6.32
CA PHE A 80 0.59 1.38 4.90
C PHE A 80 -0.87 1.08 4.52
N VAL A 81 -1.56 2.11 4.05
CA VAL A 81 -2.92 2.04 3.50
C VAL A 81 -2.82 2.35 2.02
N GLU A 82 -2.96 1.30 1.21
CA GLU A 82 -3.28 1.48 -0.21
C GLU A 82 -4.73 1.97 -0.32
N GLU A 83 -4.92 3.07 -1.03
CA GLU A 83 -6.24 3.65 -1.25
C GLU A 83 -6.90 2.94 -2.45
N PRO A 84 -8.04 2.25 -2.24
CA PRO A 84 -8.77 1.63 -3.32
C PRO A 84 -9.50 2.67 -4.18
N VAL A 85 -9.33 2.57 -5.49
CA VAL A 85 -9.90 3.54 -6.44
C VAL A 85 -11.32 3.17 -6.80
N GLU A 86 -11.50 1.90 -7.18
CA GLU A 86 -12.77 1.42 -7.71
C GLU A 86 -12.89 -0.09 -7.60
N ILE A 87 -14.14 -0.55 -7.66
CA ILE A 87 -14.47 -1.97 -7.82
C ILE A 87 -14.64 -2.21 -9.30
N VAL A 88 -13.73 -2.99 -9.86
CA VAL A 88 -13.61 -3.25 -11.30
C VAL A 88 -14.49 -4.42 -11.72
N ASP A 89 -14.66 -5.39 -10.82
CA ASP A 89 -15.41 -6.61 -11.10
C ASP A 89 -15.93 -7.25 -9.80
N ARG A 90 -16.91 -8.15 -9.92
CA ARG A 90 -17.47 -8.94 -8.81
C ARG A 90 -17.65 -10.39 -9.24
N GLU A 91 -17.18 -11.32 -8.40
CA GLU A 91 -17.31 -12.75 -8.65
C GLU A 91 -17.86 -13.45 -7.40
N VAL A 92 -18.77 -14.40 -7.57
CA VAL A 92 -19.23 -15.26 -6.47
C VAL A 92 -18.65 -16.66 -6.65
N LYS A 93 -17.71 -17.04 -5.77
CA LYS A 93 -17.18 -18.40 -5.75
C LYS A 93 -18.05 -19.32 -4.89
N ARG A 94 -18.54 -20.41 -5.50
CA ARG A 94 -19.16 -21.52 -4.78
C ARG A 94 -18.08 -22.46 -4.25
N LEU A 95 -18.07 -22.66 -2.94
CA LEU A 95 -17.44 -23.81 -2.29
C LEU A 95 -18.51 -24.86 -1.98
N ASN A 96 -18.08 -26.06 -1.59
CA ASN A 96 -18.95 -27.20 -1.29
C ASN A 96 -20.11 -26.88 -0.33
N ARG A 97 -19.90 -26.00 0.66
CA ARG A 97 -20.91 -25.64 1.67
C ARG A 97 -21.20 -24.14 1.79
N SER A 98 -20.60 -23.30 0.94
CA SER A 98 -20.72 -21.85 1.09
C SER A 98 -20.55 -21.11 -0.22
N ARG A 99 -20.99 -19.84 -0.23
CA ARG A 99 -20.76 -18.90 -1.33
C ARG A 99 -19.95 -17.74 -0.76
N ILE A 100 -18.89 -17.35 -1.45
CA ILE A 100 -18.05 -16.22 -1.08
C ILE A 100 -18.12 -15.22 -2.22
N SER A 101 -18.69 -14.05 -1.94
CA SER A 101 -18.63 -12.92 -2.86
C SER A 101 -17.28 -12.24 -2.75
N LEU A 102 -16.63 -12.06 -3.88
CA LEU A 102 -15.34 -11.41 -4.04
C LEU A 102 -15.52 -10.18 -4.93
N VAL A 103 -14.80 -9.12 -4.61
CA VAL A 103 -14.72 -7.90 -5.42
C VAL A 103 -13.29 -7.77 -5.93
N LYS A 104 -13.15 -7.44 -7.20
CA LYS A 104 -11.88 -7.06 -7.81
C LYS A 104 -11.69 -5.57 -7.60
N VAL A 105 -10.66 -5.21 -6.84
CA VAL A 105 -10.38 -3.84 -6.44
C VAL A 105 -9.23 -3.32 -7.29
N GLY A 106 -9.46 -2.19 -7.96
CA GLY A 106 -8.43 -1.43 -8.66
C GLY A 106 -7.69 -0.50 -7.70
N LEU A 107 -6.36 -0.54 -7.75
CA LEU A 107 -5.47 0.29 -6.93
C LEU A 107 -4.70 1.24 -7.82
N ASN A 108 -4.62 2.53 -7.44
CA ASN A 108 -3.85 3.52 -8.20
C ASN A 108 -2.37 3.41 -7.81
N SER A 109 -1.66 2.46 -8.41
CA SER A 109 -0.21 2.37 -8.28
C SER A 109 0.43 3.14 -9.41
N LYS A 110 1.46 3.96 -9.14
CA LYS A 110 2.28 4.59 -10.21
C LYS A 110 3.00 3.58 -11.10
N ARG A 111 2.94 2.28 -10.76
CA ARG A 111 3.45 1.16 -11.54
C ARG A 111 2.45 0.61 -12.58
N GLY A 112 1.25 1.18 -12.64
CA GLY A 112 0.15 0.73 -13.49
C GLY A 112 -1.02 0.15 -12.68
N PRO A 113 -2.12 -0.24 -13.34
CA PRO A 113 -3.30 -0.77 -12.66
C PRO A 113 -2.97 -2.07 -11.93
N GLU A 114 -2.94 -2.02 -10.59
CA GLU A 114 -2.86 -3.21 -9.74
C GLU A 114 -4.28 -3.65 -9.39
N PHE A 115 -4.53 -4.97 -9.44
CA PHE A 115 -5.82 -5.54 -9.08
C PHE A 115 -5.66 -6.61 -8.01
N THR A 116 -6.49 -6.55 -6.98
CA THR A 116 -6.58 -7.58 -5.94
C THR A 116 -8.02 -8.08 -5.81
N TRP A 117 -8.19 -9.35 -5.40
CA TRP A 117 -9.49 -9.92 -5.09
C TRP A 117 -9.68 -9.92 -3.58
N GLU A 118 -10.69 -9.21 -3.10
CA GLU A 118 -11.01 -9.06 -1.68
C GLU A 118 -12.41 -9.61 -1.39
N ARG A 119 -12.66 -10.04 -0.15
CA ARG A 119 -14.02 -10.46 0.25
C ARG A 119 -14.94 -9.27 0.35
N GLU A 120 -16.08 -9.33 -0.35
CA GLU A 120 -17.03 -8.21 -0.47
C GLU A 120 -17.53 -7.74 0.90
N ASP A 121 -17.87 -8.67 1.81
CA ASP A 121 -18.44 -8.38 3.12
C ASP A 121 -17.49 -7.61 4.05
N GLN A 122 -16.20 -7.89 3.97
CA GLN A 122 -15.18 -7.18 4.74
C GLN A 122 -14.82 -5.85 4.06
N PHE A 123 -14.69 -5.89 2.74
CA PHE A 123 -14.30 -4.72 1.95
C PHE A 123 -15.36 -3.61 2.01
N GLN A 124 -16.65 -3.98 1.96
CA GLN A 124 -17.77 -3.04 2.09
C GLN A 124 -17.83 -2.36 3.46
N LYS A 125 -17.48 -3.06 4.54
CA LYS A 125 -17.39 -2.46 5.89
C LYS A 125 -16.29 -1.42 5.97
N LYS A 126 -15.15 -1.67 5.30
CA LYS A 126 -13.98 -0.80 5.34
C LYS A 126 -14.10 0.40 4.38
N TYR A 127 -14.69 0.20 3.21
CA TYR A 127 -14.83 1.21 2.16
C TYR A 127 -16.27 1.27 1.64
N PRO A 128 -17.26 1.64 2.47
CA PRO A 128 -18.67 1.64 2.07
C PRO A 128 -18.93 2.59 0.89
N HIS A 129 -18.19 3.69 0.80
CA HIS A 129 -18.34 4.71 -0.26
C HIS A 129 -18.10 4.16 -1.68
N LEU A 130 -17.26 3.13 -1.83
CA LEU A 130 -17.01 2.51 -3.14
C LEU A 130 -18.21 1.69 -3.66
N PHE A 131 -19.16 1.36 -2.79
CA PHE A 131 -20.36 0.60 -3.13
C PHE A 131 -21.59 1.48 -3.36
N ILE A 132 -21.53 2.78 -3.06
CA ILE A 132 -22.68 3.70 -3.14
C ILE A 132 -22.92 4.17 -4.59
N ARG A 133 -21.89 4.21 -5.43
CA ARG A 133 -21.93 4.76 -6.81
C ARG A 133 -22.30 3.74 -7.90
N THR A 134 -23.20 2.81 -7.62
CA THR A 134 -23.78 1.92 -8.66
C THR A 134 -25.30 1.91 -8.69
N ALA A 135 -25.97 2.74 -7.88
CA ALA A 135 -27.43 2.81 -7.85
C ALA A 135 -28.06 3.92 -8.73
N SER A 136 -27.27 4.84 -9.30
CA SER A 136 -27.78 6.03 -9.99
C SER A 136 -27.26 6.19 -11.42
N THR A 137 -27.42 5.16 -12.26
CA THR A 137 -27.46 5.35 -13.72
C THR A 137 -28.50 4.43 -14.33
N SER A 138 -29.77 4.76 -14.07
CA SER A 138 -30.89 4.41 -14.95
C SER A 138 -31.67 5.70 -15.25
N SER A 139 -31.03 6.65 -15.92
CA SER A 139 -31.76 7.78 -16.49
C SER A 139 -32.24 7.41 -17.89
N VAL A 140 -33.50 6.95 -17.92
CA VAL A 140 -34.57 7.28 -18.89
C VAL A 140 -34.15 7.42 -20.35
N THR A 141 -34.59 6.49 -21.20
CA THR A 141 -34.72 6.70 -22.65
C THR A 141 -36.17 7.10 -22.95
N SER A 142 -36.32 8.21 -23.68
CA SER A 142 -37.57 8.77 -24.19
C SER A 142 -38.29 7.87 -25.18
#